data_AF-A0A2N1QYC2-F1
#
_entry.id   AF-A0A2N1QYC2-F1
#
_cell.length_a   1.000
_cell.length_b   1.000
_cell.length_c   1.000
_cell.angle_alpha   90.00
_cell.angle_beta   90.00
_cell.angle_gamma   90.00
#
_symmetry.space_group_name_H-M   'P 1'
#
loop_
_entity.id
_entity.type
_entity.pdbx_description
1 polymer ?
#
loop_
_entity_poly.entity_id
_entity_poly.type
_entity_poly.pdbx_seq_one_letter_code
_entity_poly.pdbx_strand_id
1 'polypeptide(L)'
;SADSCFILRTKLEGTCRWLQGALSRYAEVSGRPRPGFINGGDGKHEHPTQEFLDEFSFLEQLDWNEDHIHIALTGDLYHGRTIHSKAEGLRIFRNVEVDLIAPELLSMPPYYVDKMKANGYQVKVYESLDEYLASGKVAPLWYFTRLQLERMGESILERAPALRRSVTFRKDMLGLLPEGTRFYHPLPRDRLNPTIPTFLDELPLNGWDAQSANGYWTRIIEIGMVSGLLGHDFDGAFSMEPEIVEDFILEASAVEHSKPEYKVGIKPVEEGIVIDHIATGEPVEKIWSYIEAVRKILKLNVRSSHGVYHSFKGPEVYKGIISLPDIISFGEKDLKKLAAIAPGCTLNLIRGSKVAKKFRLSMPPRIYGFEEISCKNENCISNPKHNEGVTTEFRRKSGSTFVCLYCEREHPFRDIWDI
;
A
#
# COMPACT_ATOMS: atom_id res chain seq x y z
N SER A 1 13.47 -18.04 19.63
CA SER A 1 12.04 -18.40 19.52
C SER A 1 11.21 -17.22 19.94
N ALA A 2 9.96 -17.11 19.49
CA ALA A 2 9.00 -16.17 20.08
C ALA A 2 8.33 -16.87 21.27
N ASP A 3 8.31 -16.25 22.44
CA ASP A 3 7.64 -16.84 23.62
C ASP A 3 6.11 -16.64 23.55
N SER A 4 5.61 -15.87 22.59
CA SER A 4 4.20 -15.55 22.44
C SER A 4 3.83 -15.31 20.97
N CYS A 5 2.72 -15.89 20.53
CA CYS A 5 2.15 -15.70 19.20
C CYS A 5 0.73 -15.14 19.32
N PHE A 6 0.47 -14.02 18.65
CA PHE A 6 -0.82 -13.33 18.66
C PHE A 6 -1.49 -13.44 17.29
N ILE A 7 -2.75 -13.90 17.27
CA ILE A 7 -3.58 -13.95 16.07
C ILE A 7 -4.60 -12.82 16.19
N LEU A 8 -4.61 -11.92 15.21
CA LEU A 8 -5.36 -10.67 15.28
C LEU A 8 -6.36 -10.60 14.14
N ARG A 9 -7.63 -10.33 14.46
CA ARG A 9 -8.64 -9.91 13.49
C ARG A 9 -9.18 -8.56 13.91
N THR A 10 -8.99 -7.55 13.07
CA THR A 10 -9.21 -6.15 13.41
C THR A 10 -9.99 -5.44 12.29
N LYS A 11 -10.62 -4.32 12.62
CA LYS A 11 -11.22 -3.41 11.62
C LYS A 11 -10.22 -2.38 11.09
N LEU A 12 -9.16 -2.11 11.85
CA LEU A 12 -8.14 -1.14 11.50
C LEU A 12 -7.05 -1.81 10.67
N GLU A 13 -6.77 -1.23 9.51
CA GLU A 13 -5.80 -1.72 8.54
C GLU A 13 -4.38 -1.40 9.04
N GLY A 14 -3.48 -2.40 8.98
CA GLY A 14 -2.09 -2.27 9.40
C GLY A 14 -1.81 -2.47 10.90
N THR A 15 -2.80 -2.88 11.70
CA THR A 15 -2.60 -3.11 13.16
C THR A 15 -1.52 -4.15 13.44
N CYS A 16 -1.50 -5.27 12.71
CA CYS A 16 -0.51 -6.34 12.90
C CYS A 16 0.91 -5.83 12.66
N ARG A 17 1.10 -5.04 11.59
CA ARG A 17 2.38 -4.42 11.24
C ARG A 17 2.85 -3.43 12.30
N TRP A 18 1.94 -2.60 12.82
CA TRP A 18 2.26 -1.68 13.90
C TRP A 18 2.67 -2.41 15.19
N LEU A 19 1.90 -3.41 15.63
CA LEU A 19 2.20 -4.20 16.82
C LEU A 19 3.54 -4.92 16.71
N GLN A 20 3.84 -5.49 15.53
CA GLN A 20 5.12 -6.10 15.26
C GLN A 20 6.27 -5.12 15.48
N GLY A 21 6.20 -3.91 14.91
CA GLY A 21 7.24 -2.89 15.07
C GLY A 21 7.38 -2.40 16.52
N ALA A 22 6.26 -2.05 17.16
CA ALA A 22 6.24 -1.50 18.51
C ALA A 22 6.76 -2.51 19.56
N LEU A 23 6.29 -3.75 19.50
CA LEU A 23 6.65 -4.78 20.47
C LEU A 23 8.01 -5.43 20.18
N SER A 24 8.46 -5.48 18.92
CA SER A 24 9.83 -5.93 18.62
C SER A 24 10.87 -5.00 19.24
N ARG A 25 10.68 -3.68 19.11
CA ARG A 25 11.57 -2.68 19.71
C ARG A 25 11.59 -2.79 21.24
N TYR A 26 10.42 -2.96 21.86
CA TYR A 26 10.33 -3.14 23.31
C TYR A 26 11.02 -4.43 23.77
N ALA A 27 10.82 -5.53 23.05
CA ALA A 27 11.44 -6.82 23.34
C ALA A 27 12.97 -6.73 23.27
N GLU A 28 13.52 -6.11 22.23
CA GLU A 28 14.96 -5.88 22.08
C GLU A 28 15.55 -5.08 23.26
N VAL A 29 14.96 -3.93 23.59
CA VAL A 29 15.45 -3.07 24.69
C VAL A 29 15.33 -3.78 26.05
N SER A 30 14.35 -4.67 26.20
CA SER A 30 14.09 -5.38 27.46
C SER A 30 14.78 -6.74 27.55
N GLY A 31 15.57 -7.14 26.54
CA GLY A 31 16.19 -8.47 26.48
C GLY A 31 15.19 -9.63 26.47
N ARG A 32 13.98 -9.39 25.96
CA ARG A 32 12.91 -10.40 25.86
C ARG A 32 12.80 -10.96 24.44
N PRO A 33 12.29 -12.18 24.28
CA PRO A 33 11.97 -12.71 22.96
C PRO A 33 10.95 -11.84 22.22
N ARG A 34 11.13 -11.69 20.90
CA ARG A 34 10.20 -10.95 20.06
C ARG A 34 8.89 -11.74 19.92
N PRO A 35 7.71 -11.12 20.12
CA PRO A 35 6.44 -11.79 19.89
C PRO A 35 6.16 -11.96 18.39
N GLY A 36 5.46 -13.04 18.04
CA GLY A 36 4.96 -13.31 16.69
C GLY A 36 3.53 -12.77 16.51
N PHE A 37 3.22 -12.31 15.30
CA PHE A 37 1.89 -11.80 14.94
C PHE A 37 1.40 -12.43 13.65
N ILE A 38 0.16 -12.91 13.64
CA ILE A 38 -0.52 -13.45 12.47
C ILE A 38 -1.75 -12.58 12.18
N ASN A 39 -1.82 -12.03 10.96
CA ASN A 39 -2.97 -11.28 10.50
C ASN A 39 -4.11 -12.23 10.09
N GLY A 40 -5.08 -12.42 10.99
CA GLY A 40 -6.34 -13.13 10.72
C GLY A 40 -7.38 -12.28 9.98
N GLY A 41 -6.98 -11.11 9.47
CA GLY A 41 -7.76 -10.21 8.64
C GLY A 41 -7.88 -8.81 9.25
N ASP A 42 -7.50 -7.78 8.49
CA ASP A 42 -7.53 -6.37 8.93
C ASP A 42 -8.37 -5.49 8.00
N GLY A 43 -9.56 -5.10 8.46
CA GLY A 43 -10.45 -4.21 7.71
C GLY A 43 -10.76 -4.74 6.29
N LYS A 44 -10.55 -3.87 5.29
CA LYS A 44 -10.67 -4.19 3.86
C LYS A 44 -9.30 -4.44 3.20
N HIS A 45 -8.23 -4.49 3.99
CA HIS A 45 -6.85 -4.59 3.52
C HIS A 45 -6.50 -6.05 3.20
N GLU A 46 -6.01 -6.83 4.17
CA GLU A 46 -5.50 -8.18 3.90
C GLU A 46 -6.21 -9.28 4.71
N HIS A 47 -6.03 -10.53 4.26
CA HIS A 47 -6.36 -11.73 5.01
C HIS A 47 -5.41 -12.89 4.62
N PRO A 48 -4.11 -12.80 4.97
CA PRO A 48 -3.10 -13.71 4.42
C PRO A 48 -3.35 -15.19 4.75
N THR A 49 -3.88 -15.49 5.94
CA THR A 49 -4.19 -16.89 6.31
C THR A 49 -5.31 -17.52 5.47
N GLN A 50 -6.18 -16.70 4.87
CA GLN A 50 -7.19 -17.16 3.92
C GLN A 50 -6.59 -17.37 2.54
N GLU A 51 -5.62 -16.54 2.15
CA GLU A 51 -4.85 -16.76 0.93
C GLU A 51 -4.11 -18.10 1.06
N PHE A 52 -3.22 -18.28 2.03
CA PHE A 52 -2.44 -19.53 2.14
C PHE A 52 -3.27 -20.83 2.09
N LEU A 53 -4.44 -20.86 2.74
CA LEU A 53 -5.31 -22.05 2.69
C LEU A 53 -5.97 -22.27 1.32
N ASP A 54 -6.24 -21.21 0.57
CA ASP A 54 -6.81 -21.29 -0.77
C ASP A 54 -5.77 -21.83 -1.75
N GLU A 55 -4.59 -21.22 -1.81
CA GLU A 55 -3.48 -21.67 -2.66
C GLU A 55 -3.07 -23.11 -2.35
N PHE A 56 -3.01 -23.48 -1.06
CA PHE A 56 -2.80 -24.87 -0.63
C PHE A 56 -3.87 -25.82 -1.19
N SER A 57 -5.13 -25.42 -1.13
CA SER A 57 -6.25 -26.24 -1.64
C SER A 57 -6.21 -26.38 -3.16
N PHE A 58 -5.77 -25.35 -3.88
CA PHE A 58 -5.59 -25.42 -5.33
C PHE A 58 -4.45 -26.36 -5.70
N LEU A 59 -3.31 -26.28 -5.00
CA LEU A 59 -2.20 -27.19 -5.20
C LEU A 59 -2.60 -28.64 -4.92
N GLU A 60 -3.28 -28.90 -3.80
CA GLU A 60 -3.77 -30.24 -3.46
C GLU A 60 -4.68 -30.80 -4.57
N GLN A 61 -5.60 -29.99 -5.10
CA GLN A 61 -6.49 -30.39 -6.19
C GLN A 61 -5.75 -30.61 -7.53
N LEU A 62 -4.59 -30.00 -7.70
CA LEU A 62 -3.73 -30.13 -8.88
C LEU A 62 -2.59 -31.13 -8.65
N ASP A 63 -2.68 -31.97 -7.61
CA ASP A 63 -1.64 -32.96 -7.26
C ASP A 63 -0.25 -32.33 -7.09
N TRP A 64 -0.21 -31.18 -6.41
CA TRP A 64 0.98 -30.38 -6.14
C TRP A 64 1.71 -29.87 -7.40
N ASN A 65 0.99 -29.82 -8.53
CA ASN A 65 1.53 -29.31 -9.78
C ASN A 65 1.48 -27.77 -9.84
N GLU A 66 2.65 -27.15 -9.91
CA GLU A 66 2.84 -25.69 -9.99
C GLU A 66 2.98 -25.17 -11.44
N ASP A 67 2.89 -26.02 -12.46
CA ASP A 67 3.15 -25.61 -13.85
C ASP A 67 2.03 -24.74 -14.43
N HIS A 68 0.77 -25.03 -14.11
CA HIS A 68 -0.37 -24.32 -14.69
C HIS A 68 -1.59 -24.32 -13.77
N ILE A 69 -2.26 -23.19 -13.69
CA ILE A 69 -3.59 -23.06 -13.10
C ILE A 69 -4.52 -22.31 -14.06
N HIS A 70 -5.73 -22.83 -14.22
CA HIS A 70 -6.83 -22.14 -14.89
C HIS A 70 -8.01 -22.03 -13.92
N ILE A 71 -8.35 -20.80 -13.52
CA ILE A 71 -9.33 -20.53 -12.47
C ILE A 71 -10.35 -19.46 -12.88
N ALA A 72 -11.61 -19.74 -12.61
CA ALA A 72 -12.73 -18.81 -12.76
C ALA A 72 -13.01 -18.09 -11.42
N LEU A 73 -13.00 -16.76 -11.40
CA LEU A 73 -13.35 -15.95 -10.24
C LEU A 73 -14.70 -15.29 -10.47
N THR A 74 -15.67 -15.54 -9.60
CA THR A 74 -17.06 -15.07 -9.80
C THR A 74 -17.75 -14.65 -8.51
N GLY A 75 -18.74 -13.76 -8.59
CA GLY A 75 -19.44 -13.18 -7.45
C GLY A 75 -19.30 -11.66 -7.39
N ASP A 76 -18.96 -11.13 -6.21
CA ASP A 76 -18.59 -9.72 -6.02
C ASP A 76 -17.07 -9.59 -6.07
N LEU A 77 -16.54 -9.24 -7.26
CA LEU A 77 -15.10 -9.03 -7.48
C LEU A 77 -14.68 -7.62 -7.08
N TYR A 78 -15.63 -6.69 -6.94
CA TYR A 78 -15.34 -5.31 -6.58
C TYR A 78 -14.96 -5.16 -5.11
N HIS A 79 -15.68 -5.82 -4.20
CA HIS A 79 -15.43 -5.74 -2.75
C HIS A 79 -14.71 -6.97 -2.15
N GLY A 80 -14.54 -8.04 -2.94
CA GLY A 80 -14.01 -9.31 -2.48
C GLY A 80 -12.52 -9.29 -2.15
N ARG A 81 -12.14 -8.94 -0.91
CA ARG A 81 -10.73 -8.92 -0.46
C ARG A 81 -9.94 -10.22 -0.74
N THR A 82 -10.59 -11.38 -0.61
CA THR A 82 -9.96 -12.69 -0.85
C THR A 82 -9.76 -12.98 -2.33
N ILE A 83 -10.53 -12.32 -3.20
CA ILE A 83 -10.33 -12.36 -4.66
C ILE A 83 -9.24 -11.37 -5.06
N HIS A 84 -9.17 -10.21 -4.41
CA HIS A 84 -8.11 -9.23 -4.66
C HIS A 84 -6.72 -9.81 -4.36
N SER A 85 -6.61 -10.63 -3.31
CA SER A 85 -5.34 -11.30 -3.00
C SER A 85 -4.89 -12.27 -4.09
N LYS A 86 -5.82 -12.86 -4.88
CA LYS A 86 -5.47 -13.71 -6.04
C LYS A 86 -4.68 -12.99 -7.12
N ALA A 87 -4.70 -11.66 -7.16
CA ALA A 87 -3.83 -10.91 -8.04
C ALA A 87 -2.33 -11.16 -7.75
N GLU A 88 -1.98 -11.53 -6.51
CA GLU A 88 -0.62 -11.91 -6.10
C GLU A 88 -0.47 -13.39 -5.78
N GLY A 89 -1.44 -14.00 -5.07
CA GLY A 89 -1.31 -15.35 -4.51
C GLY A 89 -1.05 -16.45 -5.54
N LEU A 90 -1.60 -16.31 -6.75
CA LEU A 90 -1.44 -17.31 -7.81
C LEU A 90 -0.03 -17.35 -8.44
N ARG A 91 0.90 -16.49 -8.01
CA ARG A 91 2.30 -16.47 -8.49
C ARG A 91 3.10 -17.73 -8.12
N ILE A 92 2.57 -18.58 -7.25
CA ILE A 92 3.13 -19.91 -7.01
C ILE A 92 3.07 -20.79 -8.28
N PHE A 93 2.12 -20.52 -9.18
CA PHE A 93 2.02 -21.22 -10.46
C PHE A 93 2.80 -20.51 -11.56
N ARG A 94 3.46 -21.28 -12.43
CA ARG A 94 4.28 -20.75 -13.54
C ARG A 94 3.44 -20.13 -14.65
N ASN A 95 2.28 -20.74 -14.95
CA ASN A 95 1.35 -20.26 -15.97
C ASN A 95 -0.04 -20.08 -15.33
N VAL A 96 -0.56 -18.86 -15.34
CA VAL A 96 -1.83 -18.52 -14.69
C VAL A 96 -2.83 -18.01 -15.72
N GLU A 97 -3.97 -18.69 -15.83
CA GLU A 97 -5.15 -18.24 -16.57
C GLU A 97 -6.29 -17.89 -15.61
N VAL A 98 -6.80 -16.67 -15.70
CA VAL A 98 -7.88 -16.16 -14.84
C VAL A 98 -9.05 -15.69 -15.69
N ASP A 99 -10.21 -16.28 -15.47
CA ASP A 99 -11.48 -15.81 -16.03
C ASP A 99 -12.27 -15.06 -14.96
N LEU A 100 -12.43 -13.74 -15.14
CA LEU A 100 -13.18 -12.86 -14.24
C LEU A 100 -14.63 -12.79 -14.71
N ILE A 101 -15.56 -13.27 -13.90
CA ILE A 101 -16.97 -13.41 -14.31
C ILE A 101 -17.87 -12.64 -13.35
N ALA A 102 -18.15 -11.39 -13.71
CA ALA A 102 -19.03 -10.50 -12.97
C ALA A 102 -19.50 -9.35 -13.88
N PRO A 103 -20.75 -8.87 -13.70
CA PRO A 103 -21.23 -7.70 -14.43
C PRO A 103 -20.44 -6.45 -14.03
N GLU A 104 -20.44 -5.41 -14.88
CA GLU A 104 -19.72 -4.15 -14.66
C GLU A 104 -19.75 -3.63 -13.21
N LEU A 105 -20.92 -3.61 -12.58
CA LEU A 105 -21.12 -3.14 -11.20
C LEU A 105 -20.38 -3.95 -10.11
N LEU A 106 -20.05 -5.21 -10.40
CA LEU A 106 -19.39 -6.16 -9.50
C LEU A 106 -18.00 -6.54 -10.03
N SER A 107 -17.54 -5.88 -11.08
CA SER A 107 -16.31 -6.20 -11.80
C SER A 107 -15.06 -5.96 -10.94
N MET A 108 -13.99 -6.68 -11.29
CA MET A 108 -12.69 -6.49 -10.66
C MET A 108 -12.19 -5.07 -10.93
N PRO A 109 -11.75 -4.31 -9.91
CA PRO A 109 -11.22 -2.97 -10.12
C PRO A 109 -10.04 -2.99 -11.11
N PRO A 110 -9.94 -2.02 -12.04
CA PRO A 110 -8.93 -2.04 -13.11
C PRO A 110 -7.50 -2.21 -12.61
N TYR A 111 -7.14 -1.58 -11.48
CA TYR A 111 -5.82 -1.72 -10.88
C TYR A 111 -5.43 -3.17 -10.58
N TYR A 112 -6.35 -4.02 -10.12
CA TYR A 112 -6.06 -5.45 -9.88
C TYR A 112 -5.92 -6.23 -11.17
N VAL A 113 -6.70 -5.89 -12.20
CA VAL A 113 -6.56 -6.47 -13.55
C VAL A 113 -5.19 -6.13 -14.14
N ASP A 114 -4.75 -4.88 -14.01
CA ASP A 114 -3.43 -4.43 -14.46
C ASP A 114 -2.31 -5.12 -13.66
N LYS A 115 -2.51 -5.30 -12.35
CA LYS A 115 -1.59 -6.05 -11.48
C LYS A 115 -1.45 -7.51 -11.91
N MET A 116 -2.57 -8.19 -12.16
CA MET A 116 -2.58 -9.57 -12.67
C MET A 116 -1.82 -9.69 -13.99
N LYS A 117 -2.05 -8.76 -14.93
CA LYS A 117 -1.31 -8.71 -16.20
C LYS A 117 0.18 -8.43 -16.01
N ALA A 118 0.55 -7.51 -15.12
CA ALA A 118 1.94 -7.22 -14.79
C ALA A 118 2.65 -8.43 -14.16
N ASN A 119 1.91 -9.27 -13.43
CA ASN A 119 2.38 -10.56 -12.89
C ASN A 119 2.40 -11.69 -13.93
N GLY A 120 2.05 -11.40 -15.20
CA GLY A 120 2.13 -12.36 -16.31
C GLY A 120 0.88 -13.21 -16.51
N TYR A 121 -0.23 -12.92 -15.81
CA TYR A 121 -1.45 -13.72 -15.92
C TYR A 121 -2.16 -13.47 -17.25
N GLN A 122 -2.75 -14.52 -17.82
CA GLN A 122 -3.71 -14.40 -18.92
C GLN A 122 -5.10 -14.15 -18.35
N VAL A 123 -5.60 -12.92 -18.49
CA VAL A 123 -6.88 -12.51 -17.89
C VAL A 123 -7.94 -12.31 -18.96
N LYS A 124 -9.10 -12.94 -18.79
CA LYS A 124 -10.33 -12.67 -19.57
C LYS A 124 -11.44 -12.19 -18.65
N VAL A 125 -12.37 -11.43 -19.22
CA VAL A 125 -13.50 -10.84 -18.48
C VAL A 125 -14.80 -11.21 -19.18
N TYR A 126 -15.81 -11.57 -18.39
CA TYR A 126 -17.14 -11.96 -18.83
C TYR A 126 -18.19 -11.27 -17.93
N GLU A 127 -19.31 -10.84 -18.50
CA GLU A 127 -20.37 -10.12 -17.78
C GLU A 127 -21.29 -11.07 -16.98
N SER A 128 -21.30 -12.36 -17.31
CA SER A 128 -22.15 -13.36 -16.66
C SER A 128 -21.64 -14.79 -16.82
N LEU A 129 -22.12 -15.68 -15.95
CA LEU A 129 -21.90 -17.12 -16.08
C LEU A 129 -22.44 -17.67 -17.40
N ASP A 130 -23.56 -17.14 -17.89
CA ASP A 130 -24.17 -17.56 -19.15
C ASP A 130 -23.24 -17.26 -20.34
N GLU A 131 -22.66 -16.06 -20.39
CA GLU A 131 -21.67 -15.69 -21.41
C GLU A 131 -20.40 -16.53 -21.29
N TYR A 132 -19.89 -16.70 -20.06
CA TYR A 132 -18.68 -17.44 -19.79
C TYR A 132 -18.79 -18.92 -20.23
N LEU A 133 -19.87 -19.60 -19.83
CA LEU A 133 -20.11 -21.00 -20.20
C LEU A 133 -20.35 -21.17 -21.71
N ALA A 134 -20.93 -20.16 -22.38
CA ALA A 134 -21.09 -20.16 -23.84
C ALA A 134 -19.76 -19.99 -24.59
N SER A 135 -18.69 -19.51 -23.95
CA SER A 135 -17.39 -19.29 -24.57
C SER A 135 -16.65 -20.58 -24.95
N GLY A 136 -17.05 -21.72 -24.39
CA GLY A 136 -16.48 -23.05 -24.68
C GLY A 136 -15.12 -23.35 -24.05
N LYS A 137 -14.45 -22.37 -23.42
CA LYS A 137 -13.23 -22.58 -22.62
C LYS A 137 -13.53 -22.33 -21.15
N VAL A 138 -13.96 -23.37 -20.44
CA VAL A 138 -14.36 -23.31 -19.03
C VAL A 138 -13.25 -23.84 -18.14
N ALA A 139 -12.87 -23.06 -17.13
CA ALA A 139 -11.91 -23.43 -16.09
C ALA A 139 -12.37 -24.64 -15.26
N PRO A 140 -11.44 -25.54 -14.87
CA PRO A 140 -11.74 -26.64 -13.94
C PRO A 140 -11.80 -26.19 -12.48
N LEU A 141 -11.20 -25.06 -12.11
CA LEU A 141 -11.27 -24.51 -10.75
C LEU A 141 -12.11 -23.23 -10.74
N TRP A 142 -13.01 -23.12 -9.78
CA TRP A 142 -13.87 -21.95 -9.63
C TRP A 142 -13.81 -21.44 -8.20
N TYR A 143 -13.68 -20.13 -8.04
CA TYR A 143 -13.69 -19.47 -6.75
C TYR A 143 -14.82 -18.44 -6.70
N PHE A 144 -15.83 -18.77 -5.91
CA PHE A 144 -17.01 -17.92 -5.74
C PHE A 144 -16.82 -17.01 -4.53
N THR A 145 -17.30 -15.78 -4.63
CA THR A 145 -17.52 -14.90 -3.47
C THR A 145 -18.99 -14.67 -3.19
N ARG A 146 -19.25 -14.27 -1.94
CA ARG A 146 -20.54 -13.75 -1.53
C ARG A 146 -20.77 -12.36 -2.13
N LEU A 147 -21.98 -12.15 -2.63
CA LEU A 147 -22.48 -10.85 -3.07
C LEU A 147 -22.70 -9.90 -1.88
N GLN A 148 -22.06 -8.73 -1.89
CA GLN A 148 -22.20 -7.71 -0.84
C GLN A 148 -23.11 -6.55 -1.26
N LEU A 149 -24.29 -6.88 -1.79
CA LEU A 149 -25.21 -5.89 -2.36
C LEU A 149 -25.67 -4.85 -1.33
N GLU A 150 -25.62 -5.16 -0.04
CA GLU A 150 -25.90 -4.21 1.05
C GLU A 150 -24.96 -3.00 1.07
N ARG A 151 -23.80 -3.08 0.40
CA ARG A 151 -22.80 -1.99 0.34
C ARG A 151 -23.03 -1.02 -0.82
N MET A 152 -23.95 -1.33 -1.72
CA MET A 152 -24.09 -0.66 -3.01
C MET A 152 -25.17 0.44 -3.02
N GLY A 153 -25.76 0.75 -1.86
CA GLY A 153 -26.79 1.79 -1.72
C GLY A 153 -28.18 1.38 -2.20
N GLU A 154 -29.19 2.19 -1.87
CA GLU A 154 -30.61 1.84 -2.10
C GLU A 154 -30.98 1.75 -3.58
N SER A 155 -30.36 2.54 -4.46
CA SER A 155 -30.65 2.55 -5.90
C SER A 155 -30.27 1.26 -6.62
N ILE A 156 -29.42 0.41 -6.02
CA ILE A 156 -28.98 -0.86 -6.60
C ILE A 156 -29.91 -2.03 -6.23
N LEU A 157 -30.83 -1.84 -5.27
CA LEU A 157 -31.78 -2.87 -4.86
C LEU A 157 -32.70 -3.35 -6.00
N GLU A 158 -33.07 -2.46 -6.92
CA GLU A 158 -33.90 -2.81 -8.08
C GLU A 158 -33.16 -3.72 -9.09
N ARG A 159 -31.84 -3.55 -9.22
CA ARG A 159 -30.97 -4.36 -10.11
C ARG A 159 -30.48 -5.65 -9.45
N ALA A 160 -30.65 -5.79 -8.14
CA ALA A 160 -30.15 -6.90 -7.35
C ALA A 160 -30.55 -8.29 -7.86
N PRO A 161 -31.79 -8.55 -8.35
CA PRO A 161 -32.15 -9.85 -8.90
C PRO A 161 -31.36 -10.21 -10.17
N ALA A 162 -31.15 -9.25 -11.06
CA ALA A 162 -30.39 -9.45 -12.29
C ALA A 162 -28.90 -9.69 -12.00
N LEU A 163 -28.32 -8.89 -11.09
CA LEU A 163 -26.94 -9.05 -10.65
C LEU A 163 -26.71 -10.39 -9.95
N ARG A 164 -27.65 -10.84 -9.11
CA ARG A 164 -27.57 -12.18 -8.50
C ARG A 164 -27.60 -13.27 -9.56
N ARG A 165 -28.52 -13.16 -10.52
CA ARG A 165 -28.69 -14.18 -11.56
C ARG A 165 -27.43 -14.34 -12.42
N SER A 166 -26.72 -13.26 -12.73
CA SER A 166 -25.55 -13.31 -13.61
C SER A 166 -24.34 -14.03 -13.00
N VAL A 167 -24.27 -14.17 -11.67
CA VAL A 167 -23.12 -14.80 -10.97
C VAL A 167 -23.51 -15.99 -10.07
N THR A 168 -24.77 -16.45 -10.13
CA THR A 168 -25.25 -17.61 -9.36
C THR A 168 -25.29 -18.84 -10.25
N PHE A 169 -24.62 -19.92 -9.82
CA PHE A 169 -24.63 -21.18 -10.56
C PHE A 169 -26.02 -21.83 -10.55
N ARG A 170 -26.39 -22.51 -11.64
CA ARG A 170 -27.74 -23.09 -11.79
C ARG A 170 -27.68 -24.52 -12.30
N LYS A 171 -28.74 -25.30 -12.08
CA LYS A 171 -28.81 -26.73 -12.45
C LYS A 171 -28.63 -26.96 -13.96
N ASP A 172 -29.13 -26.05 -14.79
CA ASP A 172 -28.99 -26.10 -16.25
C ASP A 172 -27.54 -25.96 -16.74
N MET A 173 -26.62 -25.49 -15.89
CA MET A 173 -25.20 -25.30 -16.23
C MET A 173 -24.34 -26.54 -16.00
N LEU A 174 -24.83 -27.56 -15.27
CA LEU A 174 -24.01 -28.72 -14.87
C LEU A 174 -23.38 -29.46 -16.05
N GLY A 175 -24.11 -29.57 -17.17
CA GLY A 175 -23.63 -30.26 -18.37
C GLY A 175 -22.58 -29.50 -19.18
N LEU A 176 -22.21 -28.28 -18.76
CA LEU A 176 -21.26 -27.41 -19.46
C LEU A 176 -19.88 -27.40 -18.77
N LEU A 177 -19.75 -28.07 -17.63
CA LEU A 177 -18.51 -28.10 -16.85
C LEU A 177 -17.55 -29.19 -17.37
N PRO A 178 -16.24 -28.93 -17.43
CA PRO A 178 -15.24 -29.96 -17.63
C PRO A 178 -15.29 -31.04 -16.55
N GLU A 179 -14.82 -32.24 -16.88
CA GLU A 179 -14.62 -33.31 -15.89
C GLU A 179 -13.59 -32.87 -14.82
N GLY A 180 -13.82 -33.27 -13.57
CA GLY A 180 -12.94 -32.92 -12.46
C GLY A 180 -13.11 -31.49 -11.92
N THR A 181 -14.11 -30.74 -12.40
CA THR A 181 -14.36 -29.36 -11.93
C THR A 181 -14.59 -29.30 -10.42
N ARG A 182 -13.99 -28.31 -9.75
CA ARG A 182 -14.18 -28.04 -8.31
C ARG A 182 -14.52 -26.59 -8.05
N PHE A 183 -15.43 -26.37 -7.11
CA PHE A 183 -15.89 -25.06 -6.66
C PHE A 183 -15.38 -24.79 -5.24
N TYR A 184 -14.83 -23.59 -5.07
CA TYR A 184 -14.27 -23.06 -3.83
C TYR A 184 -15.03 -21.79 -3.42
N HIS A 185 -15.01 -21.50 -2.12
CA HIS A 185 -15.65 -20.33 -1.56
C HIS A 185 -15.05 -20.02 -0.18
N PRO A 186 -14.66 -18.76 0.12
CA PRO A 186 -14.00 -18.40 1.39
C PRO A 186 -14.88 -18.52 2.63
N LEU A 187 -16.20 -18.67 2.40
CA LEU A 187 -17.27 -18.74 3.41
C LEU A 187 -17.42 -17.44 4.24
N PRO A 188 -18.57 -17.23 4.91
CA PRO A 188 -19.83 -17.96 4.76
C PRO A 188 -20.52 -17.68 3.42
N ARG A 189 -21.29 -18.65 2.92
CA ARG A 189 -22.25 -18.42 1.83
C ARG A 189 -23.44 -17.61 2.35
N ASP A 190 -24.08 -16.84 1.47
CA ASP A 190 -25.31 -16.13 1.84
C ASP A 190 -26.41 -17.15 2.19
N ARG A 191 -27.15 -16.90 3.28
CA ARG A 191 -28.15 -17.84 3.79
C ARG A 191 -29.37 -17.95 2.89
N LEU A 192 -29.76 -16.87 2.22
CA LEU A 192 -31.00 -16.79 1.45
C LEU A 192 -30.74 -16.92 -0.05
N ASN A 193 -29.67 -16.28 -0.53
CA ASN A 193 -29.34 -16.21 -1.95
C ASN A 193 -27.85 -16.54 -2.19
N PRO A 194 -27.41 -17.78 -1.90
CA PRO A 194 -26.02 -18.17 -2.13
C PRO A 194 -25.69 -18.21 -3.62
N THR A 195 -24.51 -17.70 -3.99
CA THR A 195 -23.96 -17.80 -5.37
C THR A 195 -23.65 -19.25 -5.77
N ILE A 196 -23.38 -20.10 -4.78
CA ILE A 196 -23.31 -21.56 -4.88
C ILE A 196 -24.56 -22.15 -4.18
N PRO A 197 -25.63 -22.51 -4.91
CA PRO A 197 -26.84 -23.03 -4.29
C PRO A 197 -26.65 -24.39 -3.58
N THR A 198 -27.48 -24.66 -2.58
CA THR A 198 -27.36 -25.82 -1.68
C THR A 198 -27.48 -27.19 -2.36
N PHE A 199 -28.06 -27.27 -3.56
CA PHE A 199 -28.09 -28.54 -4.30
C PHE A 199 -26.69 -29.02 -4.72
N LEU A 200 -25.69 -28.12 -4.72
CA LEU A 200 -24.30 -28.43 -5.05
C LEU A 200 -23.55 -29.08 -3.87
N ASP A 201 -24.09 -29.03 -2.65
CA ASP A 201 -23.39 -29.44 -1.43
C ASP A 201 -23.02 -30.94 -1.44
N GLU A 202 -23.91 -31.75 -2.00
CA GLU A 202 -23.76 -33.21 -2.12
C GLU A 202 -23.08 -33.65 -3.42
N LEU A 203 -22.69 -32.70 -4.30
CA LEU A 203 -22.06 -33.02 -5.57
C LEU A 203 -20.53 -33.07 -5.44
N PRO A 204 -19.84 -33.86 -6.29
CA PRO A 204 -18.37 -33.85 -6.36
C PRO A 204 -17.76 -32.47 -6.67
N LEU A 205 -18.56 -31.50 -7.13
CA LEU A 205 -18.11 -30.13 -7.35
C LEU A 205 -17.70 -29.42 -6.05
N ASN A 206 -18.19 -29.87 -4.89
CA ASN A 206 -17.89 -29.26 -3.60
C ASN A 206 -16.40 -29.42 -3.23
N GLY A 207 -15.63 -28.33 -3.35
CA GLY A 207 -14.27 -28.20 -2.84
C GLY A 207 -14.16 -27.27 -1.62
N TRP A 208 -15.19 -26.48 -1.31
CA TRP A 208 -15.14 -25.47 -0.24
C TRP A 208 -15.12 -26.08 1.17
N ASP A 209 -15.66 -27.29 1.36
CA ASP A 209 -15.61 -27.96 2.67
C ASP A 209 -14.19 -28.47 2.97
N ALA A 210 -13.53 -29.09 1.99
CA ALA A 210 -12.12 -29.50 2.09
C ALA A 210 -11.20 -28.28 2.25
N GLN A 211 -11.44 -27.21 1.48
CA GLN A 211 -10.76 -25.92 1.65
C GLN A 211 -10.89 -25.37 3.08
N SER A 212 -12.10 -25.42 3.66
CA SER A 212 -12.31 -24.98 5.03
C SER A 212 -11.52 -25.82 6.04
N ALA A 213 -11.48 -27.14 5.85
CA ALA A 213 -10.66 -28.05 6.65
C ALA A 213 -9.15 -27.79 6.49
N ASN A 214 -8.69 -27.47 5.28
CA ASN A 214 -7.29 -27.10 5.02
C ASN A 214 -6.87 -25.86 5.81
N GLY A 215 -7.81 -24.93 6.05
CA GLY A 215 -7.60 -23.80 6.95
C GLY A 215 -7.27 -24.15 8.41
N TYR A 216 -7.56 -25.37 8.88
CA TYR A 216 -7.09 -25.85 10.18
C TYR A 216 -5.60 -26.20 10.11
N TRP A 217 -5.21 -26.96 9.10
CA TRP A 217 -3.84 -27.45 8.93
C TRP A 217 -2.85 -26.33 8.61
N THR A 218 -3.16 -25.46 7.65
CA THR A 218 -2.26 -24.37 7.27
C THR A 218 -2.00 -23.43 8.44
N ARG A 219 -3.03 -23.10 9.22
CA ARG A 219 -2.89 -22.22 10.40
C ARG A 219 -2.08 -22.86 11.52
N ILE A 220 -2.13 -24.19 11.71
CA ILE A 220 -1.24 -24.89 12.66
C ILE A 220 0.22 -24.71 12.24
N ILE A 221 0.52 -24.87 10.95
CA ILE A 221 1.87 -24.68 10.42
C ILE A 221 2.32 -23.23 10.57
N GLU A 222 1.47 -22.26 10.22
CA GLU A 222 1.76 -20.83 10.41
C GLU A 222 2.11 -20.51 11.87
N ILE A 223 1.31 -20.98 12.83
CA ILE A 223 1.57 -20.79 14.26
C ILE A 223 2.89 -21.44 14.67
N GLY A 224 3.15 -22.67 14.22
CA GLY A 224 4.40 -23.39 14.49
C GLY A 224 5.63 -22.64 13.96
N MET A 225 5.57 -22.13 12.74
CA MET A 225 6.64 -21.35 12.12
C MET A 225 6.86 -20.01 12.83
N VAL A 226 5.79 -19.23 13.05
CA VAL A 226 5.87 -17.91 13.70
C VAL A 226 6.32 -17.99 15.16
N SER A 227 5.99 -19.08 15.86
CA SER A 227 6.47 -19.34 17.22
C SER A 227 7.93 -19.82 17.26
N GLY A 228 8.49 -20.20 16.10
CA GLY A 228 9.84 -20.75 15.97
C GLY A 228 9.96 -22.20 16.43
N LEU A 229 8.88 -22.98 16.33
CA LEU A 229 8.87 -24.43 16.55
C LEU A 229 9.14 -25.21 15.25
N LEU A 230 8.86 -24.60 14.10
CA LEU A 230 9.06 -25.14 12.76
C LEU A 230 9.95 -24.20 11.93
N GLY A 231 10.56 -24.72 10.86
CA GLY A 231 11.37 -23.95 9.90
C GLY A 231 12.87 -23.90 10.19
N HIS A 232 13.37 -24.69 11.14
CA HIS A 232 14.82 -24.82 11.39
C HIS A 232 15.59 -25.49 10.24
N ASP A 233 14.86 -26.19 9.39
CA ASP A 233 15.29 -26.89 8.18
C ASP A 233 15.14 -26.03 6.91
N PHE A 234 14.64 -24.80 7.02
CA PHE A 234 14.54 -23.89 5.88
C PHE A 234 15.93 -23.47 5.39
N ASP A 235 16.24 -23.79 4.13
CA ASP A 235 17.52 -23.52 3.46
C ASP A 235 17.46 -22.38 2.44
N GLY A 236 16.28 -21.76 2.29
CA GLY A 236 16.07 -20.60 1.42
C GLY A 236 16.66 -19.30 1.98
N ALA A 237 16.74 -18.29 1.13
CA ALA A 237 17.15 -16.95 1.54
C ALA A 237 16.02 -16.23 2.28
N PHE A 238 16.30 -15.66 3.44
CA PHE A 238 15.37 -14.74 4.10
C PHE A 238 15.24 -13.46 3.28
N SER A 239 14.00 -12.97 3.12
CA SER A 239 13.77 -11.63 2.60
C SER A 239 14.37 -10.61 3.57
N MET A 240 15.37 -9.84 3.12
CA MET A 240 15.93 -8.75 3.90
C MET A 240 15.11 -7.49 3.66
N GLU A 241 14.71 -6.76 4.71
CA GLU A 241 14.19 -5.42 4.51
C GLU A 241 15.27 -4.58 3.82
N PRO A 242 14.94 -3.89 2.71
CA PRO A 242 15.92 -3.10 1.98
C PRO A 242 16.51 -2.03 2.90
N GLU A 243 17.84 -1.89 2.88
CA GLU A 243 18.52 -0.85 3.64
C GLU A 243 18.07 0.53 3.16
N ILE A 244 17.60 1.35 4.09
CA ILE A 244 17.19 2.72 3.78
C ILE A 244 18.45 3.58 3.71
N VAL A 245 18.91 3.86 2.48
CA VAL A 245 20.04 4.76 2.24
C VAL A 245 19.59 6.21 2.52
N GLU A 246 20.17 6.84 3.54
CA GLU A 246 19.88 8.23 3.90
C GLU A 246 20.80 9.25 3.18
N ASP A 247 20.98 9.11 1.87
CA ASP A 247 21.87 9.95 1.04
C ASP A 247 21.19 11.21 0.45
N PHE A 248 20.09 11.65 1.07
CA PHE A 248 19.26 12.75 0.55
C PHE A 248 19.69 14.14 1.02
N ILE A 249 20.77 14.22 1.81
CA ILE A 249 21.42 15.46 2.24
C ILE A 249 22.86 15.42 1.75
N LEU A 250 23.18 16.28 0.77
CA LEU A 250 24.52 16.36 0.21
C LEU A 250 25.17 17.69 0.61
N GLU A 251 26.23 17.63 1.43
CA GLU A 251 27.11 18.77 1.68
C GLU A 251 27.97 19.01 0.44
N ALA A 252 27.81 20.16 -0.21
CA ALA A 252 28.57 20.58 -1.37
C ALA A 252 29.63 21.60 -0.97
N SER A 253 30.81 21.49 -1.56
CA SER A 253 31.87 22.49 -1.40
C SER A 253 31.35 23.87 -1.82
N ALA A 254 31.55 24.86 -0.95
CA ALA A 254 31.26 26.25 -1.28
C ALA A 254 32.27 26.73 -2.32
N VAL A 255 31.88 26.75 -3.60
CA VAL A 255 32.68 27.41 -4.64
C VAL A 255 32.54 28.91 -4.42
N GLU A 256 33.67 29.62 -4.24
CA GLU A 256 33.69 31.09 -4.17
C GLU A 256 33.24 31.66 -5.52
N HIS A 257 31.95 31.91 -5.66
CA HIS A 257 31.44 32.79 -6.70
C HIS A 257 31.13 34.15 -6.07
N SER A 258 31.83 35.18 -6.52
CA SER A 258 31.42 36.57 -6.27
C SER A 258 30.00 36.75 -6.79
N LYS A 259 29.04 37.04 -5.91
CA LYS A 259 27.66 37.28 -6.34
C LYS A 259 27.64 38.50 -7.28
N PRO A 260 26.96 38.42 -8.44
CA PRO A 260 26.69 39.62 -9.23
C PRO A 260 25.84 40.60 -8.41
N GLU A 261 26.06 41.89 -8.67
CA GLU A 261 25.35 43.01 -8.08
C GLU A 261 23.83 42.87 -8.31
N TYR A 262 23.07 42.90 -7.20
CA TYR A 262 21.62 42.93 -7.03
C TYR A 262 20.67 42.53 -8.19
N LYS A 263 19.77 41.59 -7.88
CA LYS A 263 18.37 41.61 -8.37
C LYS A 263 17.44 41.87 -7.18
N VAL A 264 16.48 42.77 -7.41
CA VAL A 264 15.50 43.36 -6.47
C VAL A 264 15.00 42.45 -5.34
N GLY A 265 14.97 42.96 -4.10
CA GLY A 265 14.00 42.54 -3.07
C GLY A 265 14.50 41.87 -1.78
N ILE A 266 15.74 41.35 -1.70
CA ILE A 266 16.30 40.77 -0.46
C ILE A 266 17.65 41.37 -0.12
N LYS A 267 17.80 41.89 1.10
CA LYS A 267 19.08 42.34 1.64
C LYS A 267 19.98 41.11 1.90
N PRO A 268 21.24 41.10 1.43
CA PRO A 268 22.18 40.04 1.74
C PRO A 268 22.29 39.80 3.25
N VAL A 269 22.30 38.53 3.64
CA VAL A 269 22.53 38.12 5.02
C VAL A 269 24.04 38.12 5.28
N GLU A 270 24.49 38.79 6.32
CA GLU A 270 25.90 38.79 6.74
C GLU A 270 26.24 37.52 7.55
N GLU A 271 25.35 37.17 8.47
CA GLU A 271 25.40 35.98 9.34
C GLU A 271 24.00 35.34 9.40
N GLY A 272 23.90 34.05 9.09
CA GLY A 272 22.63 33.32 9.18
C GLY A 272 22.49 32.16 8.19
N ILE A 273 21.25 31.81 7.86
CA ILE A 273 20.94 30.81 6.82
C ILE A 273 20.05 31.36 5.70
N VAL A 274 20.25 30.84 4.50
CA VAL A 274 19.40 31.11 3.33
C VAL A 274 18.94 29.79 2.74
N ILE A 275 17.63 29.56 2.77
CA ILE A 275 16.97 28.47 2.07
C ILE A 275 16.60 28.99 0.67
N ASP A 276 17.19 28.40 -0.36
CA ASP A 276 17.01 28.78 -1.76
C ASP A 276 16.42 27.60 -2.54
N HIS A 277 15.93 27.88 -3.75
CA HIS A 277 15.37 26.89 -4.67
C HIS A 277 14.11 26.17 -4.19
N ILE A 278 13.37 26.73 -3.24
CA ILE A 278 12.10 26.16 -2.76
C ILE A 278 11.13 26.07 -3.94
N ALA A 279 10.65 24.86 -4.24
CA ALA A 279 9.67 24.57 -5.30
C ALA A 279 10.01 25.21 -6.67
N THR A 280 11.28 25.20 -7.06
CA THR A 280 11.73 25.84 -8.31
C THR A 280 10.99 25.28 -9.53
N GLY A 281 10.40 26.16 -10.35
CA GLY A 281 9.68 25.80 -11.57
C GLY A 281 8.20 25.45 -11.37
N GLU A 282 7.72 25.47 -10.13
CA GLU A 282 6.29 25.35 -9.83
C GLU A 282 5.58 26.71 -10.02
N PRO A 283 4.23 26.73 -10.17
CA PRO A 283 3.45 27.96 -10.17
C PRO A 283 3.70 28.82 -8.94
N VAL A 284 3.66 30.16 -9.08
CA VAL A 284 3.98 31.12 -8.01
C VAL A 284 3.18 30.88 -6.73
N GLU A 285 1.87 30.66 -6.85
CA GLU A 285 0.96 30.35 -5.72
C GLU A 285 1.45 29.15 -4.89
N LYS A 286 2.00 28.16 -5.58
CA LYS A 286 2.49 26.93 -4.98
C LYS A 286 3.86 27.11 -4.36
N ILE A 287 4.72 27.95 -4.94
CA ILE A 287 5.97 28.34 -4.30
C ILE A 287 5.67 29.03 -2.95
N TRP A 288 4.65 29.89 -2.91
CA TRP A 288 4.19 30.51 -1.67
C TRP A 288 3.71 29.47 -0.65
N SER A 289 2.90 28.49 -1.06
CA SER A 289 2.45 27.45 -0.13
C SER A 289 3.62 26.62 0.44
N TYR A 290 4.64 26.31 -0.35
CA TYR A 290 5.86 25.66 0.18
C TYR A 290 6.65 26.57 1.13
N ILE A 291 6.76 27.89 0.87
CA ILE A 291 7.40 28.84 1.79
C ILE A 291 6.66 28.85 3.14
N GLU A 292 5.33 28.93 3.10
CA GLU A 292 4.49 28.90 4.30
C GLU A 292 4.63 27.59 5.07
N ALA A 293 4.60 26.45 4.37
CA ALA A 293 4.80 25.13 4.95
C ALA A 293 6.15 25.00 5.65
N VAL A 294 7.24 25.42 4.98
CA VAL A 294 8.60 25.42 5.56
C VAL A 294 8.62 26.25 6.84
N ARG A 295 8.05 27.45 6.84
CA ARG A 295 8.03 28.31 8.04
C ARG A 295 7.20 27.72 9.18
N LYS A 296 6.02 27.20 8.87
CA LYS A 296 5.08 26.62 9.85
C LYS A 296 5.69 25.39 10.53
N ILE A 297 6.12 24.40 9.74
CA ILE A 297 6.59 23.09 10.24
C ILE A 297 7.95 23.22 10.96
N LEU A 298 8.85 24.06 10.45
CA LEU A 298 10.16 24.30 11.07
C LEU A 298 10.09 25.38 12.17
N LYS A 299 8.89 25.92 12.46
CA LYS A 299 8.64 26.93 13.50
C LYS A 299 9.54 28.16 13.35
N LEU A 300 9.75 28.62 12.11
CA LEU A 300 10.64 29.74 11.76
C LEU A 300 9.94 31.10 11.93
N ASN A 301 9.29 31.31 13.07
CA ASN A 301 8.60 32.54 13.44
C ASN A 301 9.58 33.57 14.00
N VAL A 302 10.59 33.89 13.19
CA VAL A 302 11.67 34.81 13.53
C VAL A 302 11.78 35.93 12.50
N ARG A 303 12.49 37.00 12.88
CA ARG A 303 12.84 38.09 11.97
C ARG A 303 13.54 37.53 10.74
N SER A 304 12.97 37.76 9.57
CA SER A 304 13.43 37.15 8.32
C SER A 304 12.88 37.90 7.10
N SER A 305 13.39 37.55 5.92
CA SER A 305 12.79 37.92 4.64
C SER A 305 12.51 36.67 3.82
N HIS A 306 11.45 36.68 3.03
CA HIS A 306 11.13 35.59 2.13
C HIS A 306 10.40 36.13 0.90
N GLY A 307 10.38 35.36 -0.17
CA GLY A 307 9.65 35.74 -1.38
C GLY A 307 9.87 34.79 -2.54
N VAL A 308 9.21 35.11 -3.65
CA VAL A 308 9.31 34.39 -4.93
C VAL A 308 10.12 35.24 -5.91
N TYR A 309 11.12 34.63 -6.54
CA TYR A 309 12.09 35.29 -7.41
C TYR A 309 12.30 34.50 -8.69
N HIS A 310 12.79 35.17 -9.73
CA HIS A 310 13.24 34.50 -10.95
C HIS A 310 14.45 33.59 -10.69
N SER A 311 14.43 32.42 -11.31
CA SER A 311 15.53 31.47 -11.39
C SER A 311 16.45 31.79 -12.56
N PHE A 312 17.72 31.39 -12.47
CA PHE A 312 18.65 31.50 -13.59
C PHE A 312 18.37 30.52 -14.74
N LYS A 313 17.42 29.58 -14.54
CA LYS A 313 17.03 28.58 -15.55
C LYS A 313 16.12 29.14 -16.66
N GLY A 314 15.60 30.35 -16.53
CA GLY A 314 14.78 31.00 -17.55
C GLY A 314 13.93 32.14 -16.99
N PRO A 315 13.45 33.05 -17.85
CA PRO A 315 12.67 34.22 -17.44
C PRO A 315 11.30 33.88 -16.82
N GLU A 316 10.71 32.74 -17.16
CA GLU A 316 9.41 32.28 -16.62
C GLU A 316 9.55 31.23 -15.50
N VAL A 317 10.77 30.97 -15.04
CA VAL A 317 11.02 29.98 -14.00
C VAL A 317 11.19 30.71 -12.68
N TYR A 318 10.28 30.47 -11.75
CA TYR A 318 10.31 31.07 -10.41
C TYR A 318 10.90 30.11 -9.37
N LYS A 319 11.36 30.65 -8.24
CA LYS A 319 11.83 29.91 -7.06
C LYS A 319 11.52 30.67 -5.78
N GLY A 320 11.30 29.94 -4.69
CA GLY A 320 11.14 30.51 -3.37
C GLY A 320 12.47 30.65 -2.63
N ILE A 321 12.59 31.73 -1.86
CA ILE A 321 13.75 32.01 -1.00
C ILE A 321 13.27 32.40 0.39
N ILE A 322 13.91 31.87 1.43
CA ILE A 322 13.76 32.31 2.82
C ILE A 322 15.15 32.64 3.36
N SER A 323 15.34 33.88 3.77
CA SER A 323 16.55 34.38 4.42
C SER A 323 16.27 34.60 5.90
N LEU A 324 17.02 33.91 6.75
CA LEU A 324 16.88 33.91 8.21
C LEU A 324 18.16 34.47 8.83
N PRO A 325 18.27 35.80 9.00
CA PRO A 325 19.29 36.40 9.84
C PRO A 325 19.21 35.82 11.25
N ASP A 326 20.34 35.79 11.97
CA ASP A 326 20.41 35.40 13.39
C ASP A 326 20.25 33.87 13.66
N ILE A 327 19.81 33.06 12.69
CA ILE A 327 19.88 31.59 12.77
C ILE A 327 21.23 31.13 12.24
N ILE A 328 22.15 30.83 13.15
CA ILE A 328 23.56 30.54 12.84
C ILE A 328 23.90 29.05 12.73
N SER A 329 22.95 28.17 12.98
CA SER A 329 23.11 26.71 12.85
C SER A 329 21.80 26.06 12.44
N PHE A 330 21.90 24.98 11.68
CA PHE A 330 20.75 24.17 11.30
C PHE A 330 21.11 22.71 11.52
N GLY A 331 20.43 22.04 12.45
CA GLY A 331 20.76 20.67 12.84
C GLY A 331 20.39 19.66 11.77
N GLU A 332 20.96 18.46 11.84
CA GLU A 332 20.64 17.36 10.92
C GLU A 332 19.13 17.05 10.92
N LYS A 333 18.49 17.07 12.08
CA LYS A 333 17.04 16.88 12.22
C LYS A 333 16.24 17.91 11.41
N ASP A 334 16.66 19.18 11.44
CA ASP A 334 15.97 20.24 10.71
C ASP A 334 16.26 20.18 9.21
N LEU A 335 17.47 19.77 8.81
CA LEU A 335 17.79 19.48 7.40
C LEU A 335 16.92 18.35 6.85
N LYS A 336 16.75 17.25 7.61
CA LYS A 336 15.87 16.14 7.23
C LYS A 336 14.43 16.61 7.09
N LYS A 337 13.98 17.46 8.02
CA LYS A 337 12.64 18.05 7.93
C LYS A 337 12.47 18.94 6.70
N LEU A 338 13.43 19.83 6.44
CA LEU A 338 13.41 20.70 5.27
C LEU A 338 13.42 19.90 3.97
N ALA A 339 14.20 18.82 3.89
CA ALA A 339 14.23 17.92 2.73
C ALA A 339 12.87 17.24 2.50
N ALA A 340 12.19 16.84 3.57
CA ALA A 340 10.85 16.26 3.48
C ALA A 340 9.81 17.29 3.01
N ILE A 341 9.86 18.53 3.48
CA ILE A 341 8.85 19.56 3.15
C ILE A 341 9.08 20.13 1.74
N ALA A 342 10.33 20.48 1.42
CA ALA A 342 10.72 21.17 0.20
C ALA A 342 11.88 20.43 -0.51
N PRO A 343 11.63 19.21 -1.01
CA PRO A 343 12.66 18.45 -1.72
C PRO A 343 13.14 19.20 -2.96
N GLY A 344 14.45 19.17 -3.22
CA GLY A 344 15.11 19.92 -4.29
C GLY A 344 15.62 21.31 -3.89
N CYS A 345 15.32 21.78 -2.68
CA CYS A 345 15.84 23.05 -2.19
C CYS A 345 17.32 22.96 -1.76
N THR A 346 17.90 24.11 -1.44
CA THR A 346 19.28 24.22 -0.95
C THR A 346 19.31 25.06 0.30
N LEU A 347 20.03 24.62 1.33
CA LEU A 347 20.33 25.43 2.51
C LEU A 347 21.77 25.93 2.46
N ASN A 348 21.95 27.24 2.52
CA ASN A 348 23.26 27.88 2.57
C ASN A 348 23.48 28.47 3.98
N LEU A 349 24.56 28.07 4.65
CA LEU A 349 25.03 28.69 5.88
C LEU A 349 25.94 29.85 5.52
N ILE A 350 25.62 31.07 5.97
CA ILE A 350 26.34 32.29 5.65
C ILE A 350 27.15 32.77 6.85
N ARG A 351 28.44 33.03 6.64
CA ARG A 351 29.39 33.61 7.60
C ARG A 351 30.17 34.74 6.95
N GLY A 352 30.22 35.92 7.55
CA GLY A 352 30.92 37.09 7.02
C GLY A 352 30.53 37.41 5.57
N SER A 353 29.23 37.34 5.25
CA SER A 353 28.68 37.51 3.88
C SER A 353 29.12 36.48 2.83
N LYS A 354 29.80 35.39 3.23
CA LYS A 354 30.21 34.28 2.35
C LYS A 354 29.45 32.99 2.69
N VAL A 355 29.23 32.13 1.70
CA VAL A 355 28.66 30.79 1.92
C VAL A 355 29.74 29.92 2.58
N ALA A 356 29.56 29.59 3.85
CA ALA A 356 30.46 28.71 4.59
C ALA A 356 30.15 27.23 4.35
N LYS A 357 28.86 26.87 4.29
CA LYS A 357 28.40 25.51 3.99
C LYS A 357 27.19 25.55 3.07
N LYS A 358 27.05 24.54 2.22
CA LYS A 358 25.92 24.40 1.30
C LYS A 358 25.39 22.97 1.34
N PHE A 359 24.12 22.80 1.63
CA PHE A 359 23.44 21.52 1.62
C PHE A 359 22.43 21.48 0.47
N ARG A 360 22.53 20.48 -0.39
CA ARG A 360 21.53 20.17 -1.42
C ARG A 360 20.64 19.07 -0.89
N LEU A 361 19.33 19.29 -0.93
CA LEU A 361 18.35 18.40 -0.34
C LEU A 361 17.55 17.72 -1.44
N SER A 362 17.51 16.40 -1.45
CA SER A 362 16.68 15.62 -2.37
C SER A 362 15.49 15.00 -1.63
N MET A 363 14.59 14.38 -2.39
CA MET A 363 13.41 13.72 -1.82
C MET A 363 13.83 12.54 -0.93
N PRO A 364 13.46 12.53 0.36
CA PRO A 364 13.89 11.48 1.27
C PRO A 364 13.25 10.13 0.95
N PRO A 365 13.88 9.01 1.34
CA PRO A 365 13.34 7.67 1.16
C PRO A 365 12.15 7.38 2.09
N ARG A 366 11.99 8.17 3.16
CA ARG A 366 10.87 8.05 4.11
C ARG A 366 10.51 9.41 4.73
N ILE A 367 9.26 9.57 5.12
CA ILE A 367 8.73 10.76 5.81
C ILE A 367 7.97 10.29 7.06
N TYR A 368 8.41 10.78 8.22
CA TYR A 368 7.91 10.36 9.53
C TYR A 368 8.17 11.45 10.58
N GLY A 369 7.45 11.40 11.70
CA GLY A 369 7.69 12.28 12.86
C GLY A 369 7.26 13.74 12.66
N PHE A 370 6.25 13.97 11.81
CA PHE A 370 5.56 15.24 11.64
C PHE A 370 4.15 15.15 12.22
N GLU A 371 3.66 16.24 12.80
CA GLU A 371 2.25 16.36 13.23
C GLU A 371 1.36 16.69 12.02
N GLU A 372 1.96 17.27 10.97
CA GLU A 372 1.30 17.74 9.75
C GLU A 372 1.25 16.68 8.65
N ILE A 373 1.40 15.39 8.98
CA ILE A 373 1.23 14.30 8.02
C ILE A 373 0.19 13.29 8.53
N SER A 374 -0.62 12.76 7.61
CA SER A 374 -1.58 11.71 7.93
C SER A 374 -1.83 10.77 6.75
N CYS A 375 -2.09 9.50 7.06
CA CYS A 375 -2.53 8.54 6.07
C CYS A 375 -3.98 8.86 5.67
N LYS A 376 -4.20 9.10 4.37
CA LYS A 376 -5.55 9.37 3.81
C LYS A 376 -6.41 8.11 3.70
N ASN A 377 -5.86 6.95 4.02
CA ASN A 377 -6.68 5.77 4.23
C ASN A 377 -7.41 5.89 5.57
N GLU A 378 -8.71 6.12 5.49
CA GLU A 378 -9.58 6.20 6.64
C GLU A 378 -9.62 4.95 7.51
N ASN A 379 -9.29 3.77 7.00
CA ASN A 379 -9.26 2.56 7.83
C ASN A 379 -7.88 2.27 8.44
N CYS A 380 -6.84 3.01 8.05
CA CYS A 380 -5.49 2.78 8.57
C CYS A 380 -5.41 3.06 10.07
N ILE A 381 -4.69 2.20 10.81
CA ILE A 381 -4.44 2.37 12.24
C ILE A 381 -3.79 3.72 12.60
N SER A 382 -2.99 4.29 11.70
CA SER A 382 -2.34 5.59 11.92
C SER A 382 -3.20 6.79 11.52
N ASN A 383 -4.42 6.57 11.04
CA ASN A 383 -5.31 7.68 10.71
C ASN A 383 -5.74 8.42 12.00
N PRO A 384 -5.58 9.75 12.07
CA PRO A 384 -5.86 10.52 13.28
C PRO A 384 -7.29 10.35 13.83
N LYS A 385 -8.28 10.02 12.98
CA LYS A 385 -9.67 9.90 13.41
C LYS A 385 -9.92 8.77 14.42
N HIS A 386 -9.03 7.77 14.47
CA HIS A 386 -9.15 6.64 15.39
C HIS A 386 -8.55 6.92 16.77
N ASN A 387 -7.71 7.94 16.90
CA ASN A 387 -7.04 8.32 18.15
C ASN A 387 -6.25 7.18 18.82
N GLU A 388 -5.65 6.29 18.02
CA GLU A 388 -4.83 5.15 18.49
C GLU A 388 -3.42 5.54 18.95
N GLY A 389 -3.03 6.80 18.78
CA GLY A 389 -1.68 7.29 19.12
C GLY A 389 -0.56 6.75 18.23
N VAL A 390 -0.89 6.15 17.07
CA VAL A 390 0.08 5.61 16.13
C VAL A 390 0.67 6.70 15.24
N THR A 391 1.99 6.90 15.32
CA THR A 391 2.70 7.84 14.44
C THR A 391 2.68 7.33 13.00
N THR A 392 2.23 8.20 12.08
CA THR A 392 2.24 7.90 10.65
C THR A 392 3.66 7.91 10.08
N GLU A 393 3.97 6.93 9.25
CA GLU A 393 5.21 6.84 8.50
C GLU A 393 4.91 6.46 7.05
N PHE A 394 5.64 7.08 6.13
CA PHE A 394 5.57 6.81 4.70
C PHE A 394 6.93 6.44 4.14
N ARG A 395 6.98 5.44 3.27
CA ARG A 395 8.17 5.04 2.51
C ARG A 395 8.01 5.43 1.05
N ARG A 396 9.06 5.93 0.42
CA ARG A 396 9.04 6.34 -0.99
C ARG A 396 9.07 5.09 -1.87
N LYS A 397 8.08 4.95 -2.77
CA LYS A 397 8.04 3.87 -3.76
C LYS A 397 8.83 4.24 -5.01
N SER A 398 8.45 5.35 -5.63
CA SER A 398 9.08 5.85 -6.86
C SER A 398 8.65 7.29 -7.12
N GLY A 399 9.52 8.12 -7.73
CA GLY A 399 9.16 9.49 -8.09
C GLY A 399 8.67 10.30 -6.88
N SER A 400 7.44 10.79 -6.94
CA SER A 400 6.75 11.49 -5.85
C SER A 400 5.65 10.66 -5.20
N THR A 401 5.68 9.33 -5.33
CA THR A 401 4.70 8.41 -4.73
C THR A 401 5.27 7.78 -3.47
N PHE A 402 4.47 7.81 -2.41
CA PHE A 402 4.76 7.27 -1.10
C PHE A 402 3.76 6.19 -0.71
N VAL A 403 4.18 5.25 0.12
CA VAL A 403 3.37 4.13 0.61
C VAL A 403 3.31 4.24 2.13
N CYS A 404 2.12 4.14 2.71
CA CYS A 404 1.95 4.09 4.16
C CYS A 404 2.62 2.83 4.73
N LEU A 405 3.40 2.96 5.80
CA LEU A 405 4.09 1.83 6.44
C LEU A 405 3.15 0.72 6.93
N TYR A 406 1.90 1.07 7.29
CA TYR A 406 0.99 0.15 7.98
C TYR A 406 -0.06 -0.47 7.06
N CYS A 407 -0.81 0.36 6.33
CA CYS A 407 -1.89 -0.11 5.43
C CYS A 407 -1.45 -0.24 3.97
N GLU A 408 -0.17 0.01 3.68
CA GLU A 408 0.46 -0.13 2.35
C GLU A 408 -0.21 0.65 1.20
N ARG A 409 -1.12 1.57 1.53
CA ARG A 409 -1.80 2.41 0.55
C ARG A 409 -0.83 3.44 -0.03
N GLU A 410 -0.92 3.62 -1.34
CA GLU A 410 -0.18 4.65 -2.06
C GLU A 410 -0.80 6.03 -1.88
N HIS A 411 0.07 7.04 -1.77
CA HIS A 411 -0.25 8.43 -1.64
C HIS A 411 0.73 9.26 -2.49
N PRO A 412 0.23 10.18 -3.34
CA PRO A 412 1.06 11.24 -3.87
C PRO A 412 1.71 12.04 -2.73
N PHE A 413 2.94 12.50 -2.93
CA PHE A 413 3.70 13.27 -1.93
C PHE A 413 2.95 14.48 -1.38
N ARG A 414 2.08 15.12 -2.18
CA ARG A 414 1.29 16.26 -1.68
C ARG A 414 0.18 15.84 -0.75
N ASP A 415 -0.40 14.68 -1.01
CA ASP A 415 -1.59 14.21 -0.33
C ASP A 415 -1.28 13.68 1.06
N ILE A 416 -0.01 13.46 1.42
CA ILE A 416 0.34 13.03 2.78
C ILE A 416 0.31 14.18 3.80
N TRP A 417 0.36 15.44 3.35
CA TRP A 417 0.47 16.61 4.22
C TRP A 417 -0.90 17.21 4.57
N ASP A 418 -1.03 17.68 5.82
CA ASP A 418 -2.20 18.37 6.41
C ASP A 418 -1.92 19.87 6.59
N ILE A 419 -1.46 20.52 5.51
CA ILE A 419 -0.97 21.90 5.54
C ILE A 419 -1.80 22.89 4.77
#